data_AF-A0A523V705-F1
#
_entry.id   AF-A0A523V705-F1
#
_cell.length_a   1.000
_cell.length_b   1.000
_cell.length_c   1.000
_cell.angle_alpha   90.00
_cell.angle_beta   90.00
_cell.angle_gamma   90.00
#
_symmetry.space_group_name_H-M   'P 1'
#
loop_
_entity.id
_entity.type
_entity.pdbx_description
1 polymer ?
#
loop_
_entity_poly.entity_id
_entity_poly.type
_entity_poly.pdbx_seq_one_letter_code
_entity_poly.pdbx_strand_id
1 'polypeptide(L)'
;GSPPTSSLVTGIVVTGANPAFYIWWATVGAALVTGAARFGLKGVILLALVHLPCDFLWSEFLSVGTFESRRWWTLKVQKIVFGVCALILAGFGGWFCLSAFL
;
A
#
# COMPACT_ATOMS: atom_id res chain seq x y z
N GLY A 1 10.54 -14.85 -19.85
CA GLY A 1 9.95 -13.49 -19.82
C GLY A 1 8.73 -13.55 -18.94
N SER A 2 8.67 -12.73 -17.89
CA SER A 2 7.50 -12.66 -17.00
C SER A 2 6.30 -12.05 -17.74
N PRO A 3 5.06 -12.44 -17.43
CA PRO A 3 3.89 -11.99 -18.17
C PRO A 3 3.72 -10.48 -17.97
N PRO A 4 3.22 -9.75 -18.97
CA PRO A 4 2.92 -8.33 -18.84
C PRO A 4 1.61 -8.20 -18.06
N THR A 5 1.64 -8.40 -16.75
CA THR A 5 0.50 -8.02 -15.92
C THR A 5 0.43 -6.50 -15.95
N SER A 6 -0.59 -5.96 -16.60
CA SER A 6 -0.80 -4.52 -16.69
C SER A 6 -0.74 -3.91 -15.29
N SER A 7 -0.14 -2.72 -15.16
CA SER A 7 0.02 -2.04 -13.85
C SER A 7 -1.31 -1.92 -13.10
N LEU A 8 -2.42 -1.84 -13.84
CA LEU A 8 -3.78 -1.86 -13.31
C LEU A 8 -4.13 -3.16 -12.59
N VAL A 9 -3.86 -4.32 -13.22
CA VAL A 9 -4.12 -5.65 -12.64
C VAL A 9 -3.25 -5.85 -11.41
N THR A 10 -1.97 -5.49 -11.46
CA THR A 10 -1.07 -5.55 -10.30
C THR A 10 -1.58 -4.69 -9.16
N GLY A 11 -2.03 -3.46 -9.43
CA GLY A 11 -2.61 -2.56 -8.43
C GLY A 11 -3.87 -3.12 -7.77
N ILE A 12 -4.78 -3.69 -8.55
CA ILE A 12 -6.02 -4.32 -8.05
C ILE A 12 -5.68 -5.51 -7.14
N VAL A 13 -4.80 -6.41 -7.59
CA VAL A 13 -4.42 -7.59 -6.81
C VAL A 13 -3.72 -7.20 -5.52
N VAL A 14 -2.76 -6.26 -5.57
CA VAL A 14 -2.03 -5.81 -4.38
C VAL A 14 -2.95 -5.11 -3.39
N THR A 15 -3.88 -4.27 -3.86
CA THR A 15 -4.85 -3.59 -2.98
C THR A 15 -5.81 -4.60 -2.35
N GLY A 16 -6.36 -5.51 -3.16
CA GLY A 16 -7.31 -6.53 -2.70
C GLY A 16 -6.71 -7.57 -1.77
N ALA A 17 -5.42 -7.88 -1.92
CA ALA A 17 -4.68 -8.78 -1.04
C ALA A 17 -4.15 -8.11 0.24
N ASN A 18 -4.26 -6.78 0.36
CA ASN A 18 -3.73 -6.05 1.51
C ASN A 18 -4.77 -5.98 2.65
N PRO A 19 -4.59 -6.73 3.77
CA PRO A 19 -5.52 -6.68 4.89
C PRO A 19 -5.61 -5.31 5.54
N ALA A 20 -4.55 -4.49 5.47
CA ALA A 20 -4.55 -3.14 6.02
C ALA A 20 -5.56 -2.22 5.31
N PHE A 21 -5.85 -2.46 4.03
CA PHE A 21 -6.85 -1.70 3.28
C PHE A 21 -8.25 -1.86 3.91
N TYR A 22 -8.64 -3.09 4.21
CA TYR A 22 -9.92 -3.37 4.85
C TYR A 22 -9.97 -2.88 6.29
N ILE A 23 -8.88 -3.06 7.05
CA ILE A 23 -8.79 -2.57 8.43
C ILE A 23 -8.92 -1.04 8.48
N TRP A 24 -8.29 -0.32 7.55
CA TRP A 24 -8.40 1.13 7.46
C TRP A 24 -9.84 1.58 7.24
N TRP A 25 -10.56 0.96 6.29
CA TRP A 25 -11.97 1.25 6.05
C TRP A 25 -12.86 0.93 7.25
N ALA A 26 -12.62 -0.20 7.91
CA ALA A 26 -13.38 -0.61 9.09
C ALA A 26 -13.17 0.30 10.30
N THR A 27 -12.02 0.97 10.40
CA THR A 27 -11.65 1.81 11.55
C THR A 27 -11.73 3.30 11.20
N VAL A 28 -10.69 3.81 10.54
CA VAL A 28 -10.53 5.23 10.22
C VAL A 28 -11.59 5.70 9.22
N GLY A 29 -11.85 4.91 8.18
CA GLY A 29 -12.88 5.21 7.18
C GLY A 29 -14.27 5.32 7.81
N ALA A 30 -14.65 4.34 8.62
CA ALA A 30 -15.92 4.36 9.36
C ALA A 30 -16.01 5.56 10.31
N ALA A 31 -14.94 5.90 11.04
CA ALA A 31 -14.91 7.07 11.92
C ALA A 31 -15.06 8.40 11.16
N LEU A 32 -14.39 8.54 10.01
CA LEU A 32 -14.49 9.72 9.14
C LEU A 32 -15.90 9.89 8.56
N VAL A 33 -16.48 8.81 8.03
CA VAL A 33 -17.82 8.84 7.43
C VAL A 33 -18.88 9.12 8.50
N THR A 34 -18.82 8.45 9.65
CA THR A 34 -19.78 8.69 10.75
C THR A 34 -19.64 10.10 11.34
N GLY A 35 -18.40 10.61 11.45
CA GLY A 35 -18.14 12.01 11.83
C GLY A 35 -18.73 13.00 10.83
N ALA A 36 -18.50 12.79 9.54
CA ALA A 36 -19.04 13.63 8.46
C ALA A 36 -20.57 13.53 8.34
N ALA A 37 -21.14 12.36 8.59
CA ALA A 37 -22.59 12.13 8.57
C ALA A 37 -23.32 12.92 9.66
N ARG A 38 -22.66 13.32 10.76
CA ARG A 38 -23.23 14.24 11.76
C ARG A 38 -23.56 15.61 11.17
N PHE A 39 -22.84 16.03 10.14
CA PHE A 39 -23.12 17.26 9.37
C PHE A 39 -24.11 17.01 8.21
N GLY A 40 -24.74 15.82 8.17
CA GLY A 40 -25.66 15.39 7.14
C GLY A 40 -24.97 15.02 5.82
N LEU A 41 -25.78 14.86 4.77
CA LEU A 41 -25.31 14.44 3.44
C LEU A 41 -24.26 15.41 2.86
N LYS A 42 -24.38 16.71 3.18
CA LYS A 42 -23.42 17.74 2.75
C LYS A 42 -22.02 17.50 3.32
N GLY A 43 -21.93 17.06 4.58
CA GLY A 43 -20.66 16.75 5.22
C GLY A 43 -19.94 15.56 4.58
N VAL A 44 -20.69 14.50 4.22
CA VAL A 44 -20.14 13.32 3.54
C VAL A 44 -19.65 13.67 2.13
N ILE A 45 -20.41 14.49 1.39
CA ILE A 45 -19.99 14.96 0.06
C ILE A 45 -18.72 15.80 0.16
N LEU A 46 -18.65 16.72 1.13
CA LEU A 46 -17.47 17.55 1.34
C LEU A 46 -16.24 16.71 1.74
N LEU A 47 -16.43 15.72 2.62
CA LEU A 47 -15.38 14.76 2.96
C LEU A 47 -14.86 14.06 1.70
N ALA A 48 -15.74 13.52 0.86
CA ALA A 48 -15.32 12.86 -0.38
C ALA A 48 -14.57 13.83 -1.32
N LEU A 49 -15.06 15.06 -1.49
CA LEU A 49 -14.47 16.07 -2.36
C LEU A 49 -13.09 16.56 -1.89
N VAL A 50 -12.80 16.54 -0.60
CA VAL A 50 -11.48 16.93 -0.07
C VAL A 50 -10.55 15.72 0.04
N HIS A 51 -11.08 14.58 0.44
CA HIS A 51 -10.28 13.38 0.69
C HIS A 51 -9.80 12.72 -0.60
N LEU A 52 -10.65 12.55 -1.63
CA LEU A 52 -10.23 11.98 -2.91
C LEU A 52 -9.06 12.73 -3.57
N PRO A 53 -9.08 14.07 -3.74
CA PRO A 53 -7.95 14.76 -4.34
C PRO A 53 -6.71 14.72 -3.44
N CYS A 54 -6.87 14.68 -2.12
CA CYS A 54 -5.73 14.49 -1.20
C CYS A 54 -5.03 13.15 -1.47
N ASP A 55 -5.80 12.08 -1.64
CA ASP A 55 -5.28 10.74 -1.94
C ASP A 55 -4.64 10.68 -3.33
N PHE A 56 -5.23 11.35 -4.32
CA PHE A 56 -4.65 11.48 -5.66
C PHE A 56 -3.33 12.25 -5.63
N LEU A 57 -3.29 13.40 -4.97
CA LEU A 57 -2.08 14.21 -4.82
C LEU A 57 -0.98 13.44 -4.08
N TRP A 58 -1.35 12.71 -3.03
CA TRP A 58 -0.42 11.86 -2.29
C TRP A 58 0.15 10.75 -3.16
N SER A 59 -0.70 10.07 -3.93
CA SER A 59 -0.28 8.99 -4.82
C SER A 59 0.59 9.50 -5.97
N GLU A 60 0.28 10.67 -6.54
CA GLU A 60 1.13 11.33 -7.52
C GLU A 60 2.47 11.75 -6.92
N PHE A 61 2.48 12.34 -5.72
CA PHE A 61 3.71 12.68 -5.01
C PHE A 61 4.59 11.44 -4.78
N LEU A 62 4.00 10.32 -4.34
CA LEU A 62 4.71 9.06 -4.19
C LEU A 62 5.20 8.49 -5.53
N SER A 63 4.40 8.61 -6.58
CA SER A 63 4.75 8.16 -7.94
C SER A 63 5.97 8.93 -8.46
N VAL A 64 5.93 10.26 -8.39
CA VAL A 64 7.03 11.14 -8.81
C VAL A 64 8.27 10.92 -7.94
N GLY A 65 8.11 10.82 -6.62
CA GLY A 65 9.22 10.53 -5.71
C GLY A 65 9.89 9.19 -6.00
N THR A 66 9.09 8.16 -6.30
CA THR A 66 9.60 6.84 -6.71
C THR A 66 10.25 6.89 -8.09
N PHE A 67 9.69 7.67 -9.03
CA PHE A 67 10.24 7.85 -10.36
C PHE A 67 11.62 8.53 -10.33
N GLU A 68 11.80 9.57 -9.51
CA GLU A 68 13.12 10.20 -9.30
C GLU A 68 14.11 9.24 -8.64
N SER A 69 13.67 8.51 -7.61
CA SER A 69 14.49 7.47 -6.96
C SER A 69 14.90 6.35 -7.92
N ARG A 70 14.10 6.08 -8.95
CA ARG A 70 14.41 5.09 -9.99
C ARG A 70 15.70 5.39 -10.74
N ARG A 71 16.11 6.67 -10.85
CA ARG A 71 17.39 7.06 -11.44
C ARG A 71 18.58 6.47 -10.68
N TRP A 72 18.43 6.21 -9.38
CA TRP A 72 19.45 5.62 -8.50
C TRP A 72 19.26 4.11 -8.34
N TRP A 73 18.11 3.58 -8.77
CA TRP A 73 17.74 2.17 -8.73
C TRP A 73 18.42 1.35 -9.84
N THR A 74 19.74 1.24 -9.76
CA THR A 74 20.53 0.39 -10.66
C THR A 74 20.34 -1.10 -10.35
N LEU A 75 20.60 -1.97 -11.33
CA LEU A 75 20.51 -3.44 -11.20
C LEU A 75 21.30 -3.99 -9.98
N LYS A 76 22.42 -3.34 -9.61
CA LYS A 76 23.22 -3.71 -8.44
C LYS A 76 22.48 -3.44 -7.13
N VAL A 77 21.88 -2.25 -6.99
CA VAL A 77 21.11 -1.85 -5.81
C VAL A 77 19.88 -2.75 -5.66
N GLN A 78 19.15 -3.00 -6.75
CA GLN A 78 18.01 -3.90 -6.74
C GLN A 78 18.39 -5.30 -6.24
N LYS A 79 19.50 -5.87 -6.74
CA LYS A 79 19.94 -7.22 -6.37
C LYS A 79 20.36 -7.31 -4.89
N ILE A 80 20.99 -6.26 -4.35
CA ILE A 80 21.34 -6.17 -2.92
C ILE A 80 20.08 -6.07 -2.07
N VAL A 81 19.17 -5.14 -2.39
CA VAL A 81 17.94 -4.90 -1.62
C VAL A 81 17.05 -6.14 -1.59
N PHE A 82 16.81 -6.77 -2.74
CA PHE A 82 16.03 -8.01 -2.80
C PHE A 82 16.74 -9.17 -2.09
N GLY A 83 18.07 -9.25 -2.17
CA GLY A 83 18.85 -10.27 -1.46
C GLY A 83 18.72 -10.16 0.06
N VAL A 84 18.85 -8.94 0.59
CA VAL A 84 18.68 -8.66 2.04
C VAL A 84 17.25 -8.95 2.48
N CYS A 85 16.25 -8.50 1.71
CA CYS A 85 14.84 -8.71 2.04
C CYS A 85 14.49 -10.21 2.04
N ALA A 86 14.97 -10.96 1.05
CA ALA A 86 14.79 -12.42 0.99
C ALA A 86 15.46 -13.14 2.17
N LEU A 87 16.67 -12.72 2.58
CA LEU A 87 17.37 -13.26 3.75
C LEU A 87 16.58 -13.00 5.05
N ILE A 88 16.08 -11.78 5.23
CA ILE A 88 15.26 -11.43 6.40
C ILE A 88 13.99 -12.26 6.43
N LEU A 89 13.25 -12.34 5.31
CA LEU A 89 12.03 -13.15 5.23
C LEU A 89 12.30 -14.63 5.47
N ALA A 90 13.38 -15.19 4.92
CA ALA A 90 13.77 -16.57 5.15
C ALA A 90 14.14 -16.84 6.62
N GLY A 91 14.87 -15.90 7.25
CA GLY A 91 15.20 -15.97 8.67
C GLY A 91 13.94 -15.91 9.54
N PHE A 92 13.02 -14.98 9.26
CA PHE A 92 11.76 -14.85 9.98
C PHE A 92 10.85 -16.08 9.77
N GLY A 93 10.80 -16.62 8.55
CA GLY A 93 10.05 -17.83 8.24
C GLY A 93 10.61 -19.06 8.95
N GLY A 94 11.94 -19.23 8.96
CA GLY A 94 12.60 -20.29 9.72
C GLY A 94 12.34 -20.19 11.22
N TRP A 95 12.46 -18.98 11.78
CA TRP A 95 12.13 -18.71 13.17
C TRP A 95 10.67 -19.01 13.51
N PHE A 96 9.74 -18.61 12.64
CA PHE A 96 8.31 -18.87 12.81
C PHE A 96 8.00 -20.37 12.80
N CYS A 97 8.58 -21.12 11.86
CA CYS A 97 8.42 -22.58 11.83
C CYS A 97 8.99 -23.24 13.08
N LEU A 98 10.20 -22.86 13.52
CA LEU A 98 10.80 -23.41 14.74
C LEU A 98 9.95 -23.08 15.99
N SER A 99 9.46 -21.85 16.09
CA SER A 99 8.60 -21.40 17.20
C SER A 99 7.21 -22.04 17.18
N ALA A 100 6.75 -22.56 16.05
CA ALA A 100 5.46 -23.26 15.95
C ALA A 100 5.55 -24.74 16.35
N PHE A 101 6.75 -25.33 16.33
CA PHE A 101 6.99 -26.75 16.69
C PHE A 101 7.64 -26.94 18.08
N LEU A 102 8.29 -25.91 18.63
CA LEU A 102 8.75 -25.83 20.03
C LEU A 102 7.65 -25.31 20.95
#